data_AF-A0A6A5RS41-F1
#
_entry.id   AF-A0A6A5RS41-F1
#
_cell.length_a   1.000
_cell.length_b   1.000
_cell.length_c   1.000
_cell.angle_alpha   90.00
_cell.angle_beta   90.00
_cell.angle_gamma   90.00
#
_symmetry.space_group_name_H-M   'P 1'
#
loop_
_entity.id
_entity.type
_entity.pdbx_description
1 polymer ?
#
loop_
_entity_poly.entity_id
_entity_poly.type
_entity_poly.pdbx_seq_one_letter_code
_entity_poly.pdbx_strand_id
1 'polypeptide(L)'
;MSWDTGASGGDAWGGGDTSGGDAGDSWGIGGGDGDDACRICNQSGHFARDCPDKPAGGGLTGECFNCGEVGHNKADCTNPRFERAFTGTCNACGIEGHAARSCPTNPMKCKLCGKEGHKALECKERRLIDWDGVPELEAEEAWAKLIDAAKEKDLDGFRTCLKAYARAVVEHFVLPDVEAALREDGLPVFLVALRQEIAVNMTIVDVIGNPEREFVLTIQLSEKPRRAKMAQGWPKDAAENLQRLASAGFIQDRGVPLCSNCGELGHVRKVRHLILRA
;
A
#
# COMPACT_ATOMS: atom_id res chain seq x y z
N MET A 1 64.52 3.13 -6.35
CA MET A 1 63.92 1.80 -6.61
C MET A 1 62.46 2.09 -6.95
N SER A 2 62.16 2.25 -8.24
CA SER A 2 61.40 1.27 -9.05
C SER A 2 59.93 1.27 -8.57
N TRP A 3 58.85 1.34 -9.35
CA TRP A 3 58.54 1.24 -10.78
C TRP A 3 57.00 1.33 -10.92
N ASP A 4 56.58 1.92 -12.05
CA ASP A 4 55.25 2.30 -12.53
C ASP A 4 54.16 1.22 -12.73
N THR A 5 52.99 1.72 -13.15
CA THR A 5 51.79 1.09 -13.78
C THR A 5 50.68 0.65 -12.81
N GLY A 6 49.38 0.91 -13.01
CA GLY A 6 48.59 1.52 -14.08
C GLY A 6 47.12 1.01 -14.00
N ALA A 7 46.17 1.77 -14.58
CA ALA A 7 44.76 1.44 -14.89
C ALA A 7 43.77 1.27 -13.71
N SER A 8 42.76 2.13 -13.56
CA SER A 8 41.46 2.22 -14.28
C SER A 8 40.44 1.13 -13.90
N GLY A 9 39.30 1.58 -13.37
CA GLY A 9 37.99 0.97 -13.65
C GLY A 9 37.26 0.35 -12.46
N GLY A 10 36.11 0.92 -12.11
CA GLY A 10 34.99 0.18 -11.53
C GLY A 10 34.37 0.77 -10.27
N ASP A 11 33.65 1.89 -10.38
CA ASP A 11 32.63 2.24 -9.40
C ASP A 11 31.42 1.28 -9.57
N ALA A 12 31.54 0.11 -8.95
CA ALA A 12 30.52 -0.92 -8.89
C ALA A 12 29.64 -0.68 -7.66
N TRP A 13 28.49 -0.04 -7.86
CA TRP A 13 27.38 -0.10 -6.89
C TRP A 13 26.72 -1.47 -6.99
N GLY A 14 27.27 -2.43 -6.27
CA GLY A 14 26.75 -3.79 -6.18
C GLY A 14 27.04 -4.38 -4.81
N GLY A 15 25.97 -4.68 -4.08
CA GLY A 15 25.97 -5.63 -2.96
C GLY A 15 26.40 -5.07 -1.62
N GLY A 16 25.46 -4.52 -0.86
CA GLY A 16 25.59 -4.45 0.59
C GLY A 16 25.32 -5.83 1.18
N ASP A 17 26.37 -6.59 1.44
CA ASP A 17 26.42 -7.78 2.27
C ASP A 17 26.17 -7.39 3.73
N THR A 18 24.89 -7.33 4.10
CA THR A 18 24.52 -7.51 5.51
C THR A 18 24.51 -9.00 5.79
N SER A 19 25.35 -9.38 6.76
CA SER A 19 25.54 -10.73 7.26
C SER A 19 24.20 -11.33 7.64
N GLY A 20 23.87 -12.47 7.03
CA GLY A 20 22.68 -13.25 7.36
C GLY A 20 22.72 -13.68 8.82
N GLY A 21 21.73 -13.21 9.57
CA GLY A 21 21.27 -13.83 10.80
C GLY A 21 19.81 -14.22 10.58
N ASP A 22 19.54 -15.51 10.61
CA ASP A 22 18.21 -16.11 10.54
C ASP A 22 17.25 -15.45 11.53
N ALA A 23 16.42 -14.53 11.03
CA ALA A 23 15.37 -13.89 11.78
C ALA A 23 14.17 -14.85 11.90
N GLY A 24 14.26 -15.76 12.86
CA GLY A 24 13.12 -16.50 13.36
C GLY A 24 12.07 -15.53 13.91
N ASP A 25 10.95 -15.42 13.20
CA ASP A 25 9.60 -15.23 13.71
C ASP A 25 9.45 -14.52 15.06
N SER A 26 9.74 -13.22 15.08
CA SER A 26 9.41 -12.33 16.21
C SER A 26 7.92 -12.04 16.24
N TRP A 27 7.15 -12.98 16.80
CA TRP A 27 5.76 -12.76 17.20
C TRP A 27 5.73 -12.19 18.62
N GLY A 28 5.51 -10.88 18.72
CA GLY A 28 4.76 -10.22 19.80
C GLY A 28 5.13 -10.62 21.23
N ILE A 29 6.21 -10.05 21.75
CA ILE A 29 6.42 -9.90 23.20
C ILE A 29 5.39 -8.87 23.70
N GLY A 30 4.18 -9.35 23.99
CA GLY A 30 3.30 -8.75 24.98
C GLY A 30 3.74 -9.28 26.34
N GLY A 31 4.18 -8.36 27.20
CA GLY A 31 4.77 -8.67 28.50
C GLY A 31 3.88 -9.50 29.41
N GLY A 32 4.55 -10.33 30.19
CA GLY A 32 4.02 -11.09 31.30
C GLY A 32 5.13 -11.96 31.85
N ASP A 33 5.93 -11.41 32.76
CA ASP A 33 6.74 -12.19 33.70
C ASP A 33 5.86 -13.30 34.29
N GLY A 34 6.06 -14.52 33.83
CA GLY A 34 5.23 -15.65 34.17
C GLY A 34 5.86 -16.90 33.61
N ASP A 35 6.77 -17.44 34.42
CA ASP A 35 7.33 -18.79 34.44
C ASP A 35 6.97 -19.68 33.24
N ASP A 36 7.99 -20.29 32.60
CA ASP A 36 7.91 -21.36 31.59
C ASP A 36 7.23 -22.66 32.09
N ALA A 37 6.27 -22.53 33.00
CA ALA A 37 5.39 -23.54 33.52
C ALA A 37 4.13 -23.65 32.65
N CYS A 38 3.80 -24.89 32.30
CA CYS A 38 2.56 -25.27 31.67
C CYS A 38 1.36 -24.73 32.46
N ARG A 39 0.49 -23.93 31.82
CA ARG A 39 -0.71 -23.36 32.47
C ARG A 39 -1.83 -24.37 32.80
N ILE A 40 -1.61 -25.65 32.52
CA ILE A 40 -2.54 -26.75 32.82
C ILE A 40 -2.13 -27.49 34.09
N CYS A 41 -0.87 -27.91 34.18
CA CYS A 41 -0.37 -28.71 35.30
C CYS A 41 0.69 -27.98 36.16
N ASN A 42 0.98 -26.71 35.84
CA ASN A 42 1.98 -25.86 36.48
C ASN A 42 3.41 -26.44 36.50
N GLN A 43 3.70 -27.43 35.66
CA GLN A 43 5.05 -27.99 35.51
C GLN A 43 5.84 -27.28 34.40
N SER A 44 7.13 -27.06 34.61
CA SER A 44 8.02 -26.48 33.60
C SER A 44 8.47 -27.51 32.55
N GLY A 45 8.93 -27.02 31.40
CA GLY A 45 9.48 -27.84 30.32
C GLY A 45 8.51 -28.18 29.19
N HIS A 46 7.26 -27.71 29.24
CA HIS A 46 6.32 -27.77 28.12
C HIS A 46 5.26 -26.65 28.21
N PHE A 47 4.70 -26.24 27.08
CA PHE A 47 3.57 -25.31 27.04
C PHE A 47 2.24 -26.06 27.21
N ALA A 48 1.19 -25.35 27.63
CA ALA A 48 -0.16 -25.89 27.79
C ALA A 48 -0.70 -26.63 26.55
N ARG A 49 -0.23 -26.29 25.35
CA ARG A 49 -0.64 -26.99 24.12
C ARG A 49 -0.15 -28.43 24.04
N ASP A 50 1.02 -28.70 24.64
CA ASP A 50 1.79 -29.93 24.61
C ASP A 50 1.76 -30.66 25.97
N CYS A 51 0.81 -30.29 26.84
CA CYS A 51 0.68 -30.93 28.14
C CYS A 51 0.25 -32.39 27.99
N PRO A 52 0.99 -33.35 28.57
CA PRO A 52 0.64 -34.77 28.51
C PRO A 52 -0.65 -35.09 29.28
N ASP A 53 -0.97 -34.29 30.31
CA ASP A 53 -2.18 -34.41 31.14
C ASP A 53 -3.35 -33.54 30.61
N LYS A 54 -3.34 -33.18 29.32
CA LYS A 54 -4.33 -32.29 28.72
C LYS A 54 -5.74 -32.93 28.77
N PRO A 55 -6.71 -32.33 29.47
CA PRO A 55 -8.08 -32.83 29.46
C PRO A 55 -8.73 -32.69 28.07
N ALA A 56 -9.66 -33.60 27.75
CA ALA A 56 -10.44 -33.55 26.52
C ALA A 56 -11.17 -32.20 26.42
N GLY A 57 -10.88 -31.42 25.37
CA GLY A 57 -11.35 -30.03 25.23
C GLY A 57 -10.25 -28.97 25.15
N GLY A 58 -8.98 -29.37 25.15
CA GLY A 58 -7.90 -28.44 24.76
C GLY A 58 -7.13 -27.81 25.92
N GLY A 59 -7.38 -28.22 27.17
CA GLY A 59 -6.54 -27.81 28.30
C GLY A 59 -6.54 -26.31 28.56
N LEU A 60 -7.68 -25.63 28.42
CA LEU A 60 -7.82 -24.32 29.06
C LEU A 60 -8.38 -24.54 30.45
N THR A 61 -7.56 -24.23 31.46
CA THR A 61 -7.96 -24.06 32.87
C THR A 61 -8.83 -22.81 33.06
N GLY A 62 -8.93 -21.96 32.04
CA GLY A 62 -9.76 -20.75 32.04
C GLY A 62 -11.14 -20.94 31.42
N GLU A 63 -12.05 -20.09 31.86
CA GLU A 63 -13.39 -19.93 31.30
C GLU A 63 -13.34 -19.50 29.82
N CYS A 64 -14.25 -20.03 29.00
CA CYS A 64 -14.36 -19.65 27.61
C CYS A 64 -14.66 -18.14 27.48
N PHE A 65 -13.84 -17.42 26.70
CA PHE A 65 -14.05 -16.00 26.39
C PHE A 65 -15.29 -15.72 25.50
N ASN A 66 -16.23 -16.64 25.39
CA ASN A 66 -17.54 -16.41 24.79
C ASN A 66 -18.66 -16.69 25.80
N CYS A 67 -18.73 -17.89 26.36
CA CYS A 67 -19.83 -18.31 27.24
C CYS A 67 -19.47 -18.43 28.73
N GLY A 68 -18.20 -18.29 29.11
CA GLY A 68 -17.74 -18.47 30.49
C GLY A 68 -17.62 -19.93 30.94
N GLU A 69 -18.02 -20.90 30.11
CA GLU A 69 -17.88 -22.32 30.45
C GLU A 69 -16.42 -22.79 30.26
N VAL A 70 -15.97 -23.68 31.15
CA VAL A 70 -14.62 -24.25 31.09
C VAL A 70 -14.57 -25.43 30.11
N GLY A 71 -13.36 -25.75 29.63
CA GLY A 71 -13.12 -26.94 28.79
C GLY A 71 -13.20 -26.71 27.29
N HIS A 72 -13.33 -25.47 26.81
CA HIS A 72 -13.14 -25.11 25.40
C HIS A 72 -12.67 -23.66 25.24
N ASN A 73 -12.03 -23.33 24.11
CA ASN A 73 -11.69 -21.95 23.76
C ASN A 73 -12.80 -21.29 22.95
N LYS A 74 -12.70 -19.97 22.71
CA LYS A 74 -13.68 -19.21 21.92
C LYS A 74 -13.89 -19.73 20.48
N ALA A 75 -12.89 -20.33 19.86
CA ALA A 75 -13.00 -20.89 18.50
C ALA A 75 -13.79 -22.21 18.49
N ASP A 76 -13.73 -22.97 19.58
CA ASP A 76 -14.42 -24.27 19.75
C ASP A 76 -15.75 -24.13 20.52
N CYS A 77 -16.19 -22.89 20.79
CA CYS A 77 -17.43 -22.60 21.51
C CYS A 77 -18.65 -22.80 20.62
N THR A 78 -19.56 -23.68 21.03
CA THR A 78 -20.83 -23.97 20.35
C THR A 78 -21.97 -23.04 20.77
N ASN A 79 -21.82 -22.34 21.89
CA ASN A 79 -22.80 -21.36 22.37
C ASN A 79 -22.83 -20.11 21.45
N PRO A 80 -23.98 -19.43 21.33
CA PRO A 80 -24.09 -18.20 20.56
C PRO A 80 -23.09 -17.15 21.05
N ARG A 81 -22.65 -16.27 20.13
CA ARG A 81 -21.67 -15.25 20.47
C ARG A 81 -22.30 -14.25 21.45
N PHE A 82 -21.77 -14.19 22.68
CA PHE A 82 -22.22 -13.20 23.64
C PHE A 82 -21.59 -11.84 23.31
N GLU A 83 -22.42 -10.85 22.96
CA GLU A 83 -21.97 -9.48 22.70
C GLU A 83 -21.71 -8.76 24.04
N ARG A 84 -20.48 -8.91 24.55
CA ARG A 84 -20.04 -8.12 25.70
C ARG A 84 -19.80 -6.68 25.25
N ALA A 85 -20.39 -5.74 25.98
CA ALA A 85 -20.01 -4.33 25.86
C ALA A 85 -18.50 -4.20 26.07
N PHE A 86 -17.84 -3.40 25.23
CA PHE A 86 -16.39 -3.21 25.34
C PHE A 86 -16.09 -2.44 26.62
N THR A 87 -15.60 -3.13 27.65
CA THR A 87 -15.15 -2.54 28.92
C THR A 87 -13.71 -2.03 28.87
N GLY A 88 -13.06 -2.11 27.71
CA GLY A 88 -11.71 -1.59 27.54
C GLY A 88 -11.68 -0.07 27.39
N THR A 89 -10.49 0.48 27.61
CA THR A 89 -10.18 1.87 27.32
C THR A 89 -9.98 2.07 25.82
N CYS A 90 -10.57 3.12 25.24
CA CYS A 90 -10.39 3.44 23.84
C CYS A 90 -8.95 3.92 23.57
N ASN A 91 -8.20 3.19 22.74
CA ASN A 91 -6.82 3.56 22.37
C ASN A 91 -6.71 4.91 21.63
N ALA A 92 -7.82 5.49 21.19
CA ALA A 92 -7.85 6.74 20.43
C ALA A 92 -8.08 7.98 21.30
N CYS A 93 -8.80 7.85 22.42
CA CYS A 93 -9.18 8.98 23.27
C CYS A 93 -9.02 8.71 24.78
N GLY A 94 -8.63 7.50 25.18
CA GLY A 94 -8.45 7.12 26.58
C GLY A 94 -9.75 6.96 27.39
N ILE A 95 -10.92 7.03 26.75
CA ILE A 95 -12.22 6.87 27.42
C ILE A 95 -12.65 5.41 27.37
N GLU A 96 -13.14 4.89 28.49
CA GLU A 96 -13.66 3.52 28.60
C GLU A 96 -15.07 3.37 28.00
N GLY A 97 -15.43 2.16 27.58
CA GLY A 97 -16.80 1.85 27.14
C GLY A 97 -17.00 1.81 25.62
N HIS A 98 -15.97 2.08 24.81
CA HIS A 98 -16.05 1.93 23.36
C HIS A 98 -14.70 1.59 22.72
N ALA A 99 -14.73 0.82 21.62
CA ALA A 99 -13.53 0.55 20.84
C ALA A 99 -13.14 1.78 20.00
N ALA A 100 -11.86 1.91 19.64
CA ALA A 100 -11.35 3.01 18.81
C ALA A 100 -12.10 3.22 17.49
N ARG A 101 -12.70 2.15 16.93
CA ARG A 101 -13.52 2.22 15.71
C ARG A 101 -14.88 2.89 15.90
N SER A 102 -15.36 2.94 17.13
CA SER A 102 -16.65 3.52 17.55
C SER A 102 -16.43 4.71 18.48
N CYS A 103 -15.28 5.39 18.33
CA CYS A 103 -14.92 6.53 19.15
C CYS A 103 -15.81 7.74 18.82
N PRO A 104 -16.55 8.30 19.79
CA PRO A 104 -17.38 9.47 19.57
C PRO A 104 -16.55 10.75 19.39
N THR A 105 -15.31 10.77 19.89
CA THR A 105 -14.41 11.93 19.86
C THR A 105 -13.32 11.85 18.81
N ASN A 106 -13.11 10.67 18.19
CA ASN A 106 -12.16 10.51 17.08
C ASN A 106 -12.88 9.92 15.87
N PRO A 107 -13.49 10.75 15.02
CA PRO A 107 -14.17 10.31 13.82
C PRO A 107 -13.19 9.56 12.90
N MET A 108 -13.69 8.50 12.26
CA MET A 108 -12.89 7.71 11.32
C MET A 108 -12.43 8.60 10.16
N LYS A 109 -11.14 8.92 10.13
CA LYS A 109 -10.47 9.58 8.99
C LYS A 109 -10.12 8.55 7.93
N CYS A 110 -10.39 8.87 6.68
CA CYS A 110 -9.98 8.07 5.54
C CYS A 110 -8.45 8.09 5.45
N LYS A 111 -7.81 6.91 5.43
CA LYS A 111 -6.35 6.80 5.35
C LYS A 111 -5.77 7.28 4.01
N LEU A 112 -6.60 7.39 2.97
CA LEU A 112 -6.16 7.78 1.64
C LEU A 112 -6.17 9.29 1.44
N CYS A 113 -7.20 10.00 1.92
CA CYS A 113 -7.36 11.44 1.71
C CYS A 113 -7.36 12.28 3.00
N GLY A 114 -7.38 11.65 4.18
CA GLY A 114 -7.40 12.32 5.49
C GLY A 114 -8.77 12.89 5.92
N LYS A 115 -9.75 12.97 5.02
CA LYS A 115 -11.10 13.48 5.33
C LYS A 115 -11.92 12.47 6.15
N GLU A 116 -12.84 13.00 6.94
CA GLU A 116 -13.73 12.21 7.81
C GLU A 116 -14.98 11.73 7.06
N GLY A 117 -15.67 10.74 7.61
CA GLY A 117 -17.02 10.37 7.17
C GLY A 117 -17.13 9.29 6.09
N HIS A 118 -16.02 8.74 5.59
CA HIS A 118 -16.04 7.64 4.63
C HIS A 118 -14.87 6.65 4.82
N LYS A 119 -15.06 5.41 4.34
CA LYS A 119 -14.00 4.39 4.33
C LYS A 119 -13.13 4.53 3.08
N ALA A 120 -11.91 4.00 3.12
CA ALA A 120 -11.00 3.97 1.97
C ALA A 120 -11.63 3.38 0.69
N LEU A 121 -12.57 2.43 0.83
CA LEU A 121 -13.29 1.83 -0.30
C LEU A 121 -14.15 2.84 -1.08
N GLU A 122 -14.70 3.83 -0.37
CA GLU A 122 -15.63 4.85 -0.87
C GLU A 122 -14.95 6.22 -1.05
N CYS A 123 -13.62 6.27 -0.97
CA CYS A 123 -12.84 7.49 -1.13
C CYS A 123 -12.80 7.94 -2.59
N LYS A 124 -13.60 8.95 -2.93
CA LYS A 124 -13.58 9.67 -4.22
C LYS A 124 -12.69 10.91 -4.22
N GLU A 125 -12.19 11.26 -3.04
CA GLU A 125 -11.41 12.47 -2.81
C GLU A 125 -9.96 12.29 -3.24
N ARG A 126 -9.30 13.43 -3.50
CA ARG A 126 -7.87 13.48 -3.82
C ARG A 126 -7.07 12.78 -2.71
N ARG A 127 -6.22 11.84 -3.10
CA ARG A 127 -5.34 11.11 -2.19
C ARG A 127 -4.20 12.01 -1.72
N LEU A 128 -3.72 11.74 -0.52
CA LEU A 128 -2.48 12.30 0.00
C LEU A 128 -1.33 11.71 -0.82
N ILE A 129 -0.59 12.58 -1.50
CA ILE A 129 0.61 12.19 -2.23
C ILE A 129 1.79 12.37 -1.30
N ASP A 130 2.63 11.34 -1.25
CA ASP A 130 3.94 11.45 -0.65
C ASP A 130 4.89 12.16 -1.62
N TRP A 131 5.35 13.34 -1.21
CA TRP A 131 6.28 14.18 -1.97
C TRP A 131 7.73 13.96 -1.53
N ASP A 132 8.01 12.92 -0.74
CA ASP A 132 9.36 12.61 -0.30
C ASP A 132 10.31 12.43 -1.51
N GLY A 133 11.51 13.03 -1.39
CA GLY A 133 12.50 13.06 -2.46
C GLY A 133 12.16 13.96 -3.67
N VAL A 134 11.04 14.69 -3.67
CA VAL A 134 10.70 15.64 -4.74
C VAL A 134 11.23 17.03 -4.38
N PRO A 135 12.16 17.60 -5.16
CA PRO A 135 12.72 18.92 -4.87
C PRO A 135 11.62 19.98 -4.93
N GLU A 136 11.63 20.90 -3.97
CA GLU A 136 10.76 22.06 -3.96
C GLU A 136 11.37 23.12 -4.85
N LEU A 137 10.73 23.33 -6.00
CA LEU A 137 11.17 24.25 -7.05
C LEU A 137 9.97 25.07 -7.50
N GLU A 138 10.24 26.30 -7.92
CA GLU A 138 9.24 27.12 -8.59
C GLU A 138 8.84 26.50 -9.94
N ALA A 139 7.63 26.80 -10.42
CA ALA A 139 7.07 26.17 -11.62
C ALA A 139 7.97 26.33 -12.86
N GLU A 140 8.54 27.51 -13.05
CA GLU A 140 9.43 27.80 -14.19
C GLU A 140 10.76 27.05 -14.10
N GLU A 141 11.35 26.96 -12.90
CA GLU A 141 12.60 26.24 -12.68
C GLU A 141 12.42 24.72 -12.82
N ALA A 142 11.31 24.19 -12.31
CA ALA A 142 10.95 22.79 -12.46
C ALA A 142 10.71 22.43 -13.93
N TRP A 143 10.06 23.33 -14.69
CA TRP A 143 9.84 23.17 -16.13
C TRP A 143 11.14 23.19 -16.93
N ALA A 144 12.05 24.13 -16.63
CA ALA A 144 13.36 24.21 -17.28
C ALA A 144 14.17 22.91 -17.07
N LYS A 145 14.25 22.42 -15.83
CA LYS A 145 14.92 21.15 -15.51
C LYS A 145 14.24 19.95 -16.17
N LEU A 146 12.92 19.97 -16.30
CA LEU A 146 12.17 18.94 -17.00
C LEU A 146 12.53 18.89 -18.49
N ILE A 147 12.64 20.05 -19.15
CA ILE A 147 13.10 20.15 -20.54
C ILE A 147 14.53 19.64 -20.68
N ASP A 148 15.43 20.03 -19.78
CA ASP A 148 16.83 19.61 -19.83
C ASP A 148 16.97 18.09 -19.65
N ALA A 149 16.26 17.51 -18.67
CA ALA A 149 16.19 16.05 -18.51
C ALA A 149 15.59 15.36 -19.74
N ALA A 150 14.59 15.96 -20.39
CA ALA A 150 14.02 15.43 -21.63
C ALA A 150 15.02 15.44 -22.80
N LYS A 151 15.84 16.49 -22.93
CA LYS A 151 16.90 16.57 -23.95
C LYS A 151 17.98 15.50 -23.73
N GLU A 152 18.36 15.30 -22.46
CA GLU A 152 19.35 14.30 -22.05
C GLU A 152 18.82 12.86 -22.13
N LYS A 153 17.52 12.68 -22.33
CA LYS A 153 16.81 11.39 -22.33
C LYS A 153 16.90 10.67 -20.97
N ASP A 154 17.10 11.44 -19.90
CA ASP A 154 17.05 10.93 -18.54
C ASP A 154 15.60 10.79 -18.07
N LEU A 155 15.09 9.56 -18.08
CA LEU A 155 13.72 9.25 -17.69
C LEU A 155 13.47 9.42 -16.19
N ASP A 156 14.48 9.20 -15.35
CA ASP A 156 14.32 9.23 -13.89
C ASP A 156 14.41 10.68 -13.39
N GLY A 157 15.34 11.48 -13.94
CA GLY A 157 15.33 12.93 -13.77
C GLY A 157 14.04 13.57 -14.28
N PHE A 158 13.55 13.14 -15.45
CA PHE A 158 12.29 13.64 -16.02
C PHE A 158 11.08 13.35 -15.10
N ARG A 159 10.97 12.12 -14.58
CA ARG A 159 9.89 11.76 -13.63
C ARG A 159 9.92 12.62 -12.36
N THR A 160 11.12 12.87 -11.85
CA THR A 160 11.32 13.65 -10.63
C THR A 160 10.97 15.12 -10.86
N CYS A 161 11.42 15.70 -11.98
CA CYS A 161 11.09 17.07 -12.37
C CYS A 161 9.61 17.24 -12.71
N LEU A 162 8.97 16.24 -13.33
CA LEU A 162 7.53 16.25 -13.60
C LEU A 162 6.72 16.27 -12.32
N LYS A 163 7.13 15.49 -11.30
CA LYS A 163 6.51 15.55 -9.97
C LYS A 163 6.76 16.90 -9.30
N ALA A 164 7.95 17.47 -9.40
CA ALA A 164 8.27 18.79 -8.85
C ALA A 164 7.40 19.89 -9.50
N TYR A 165 7.25 19.85 -10.83
CA TYR A 165 6.38 20.76 -11.56
C TYR A 165 4.90 20.56 -11.19
N ALA A 166 4.43 19.31 -11.08
CA ALA A 166 3.08 19.01 -10.63
C ALA A 166 2.83 19.48 -9.18
N ARG A 167 3.85 19.45 -8.31
CA ARG A 167 3.81 19.98 -6.94
C ARG A 167 3.71 21.52 -6.92
N ALA A 168 4.36 22.20 -7.85
CA ALA A 168 4.29 23.66 -7.98
C ALA A 168 2.94 24.14 -8.55
N VAL A 169 2.32 23.36 -9.45
CA VAL A 169 1.11 23.74 -10.20
C VAL A 169 -0.11 22.88 -9.82
N VAL A 170 -0.18 22.39 -8.58
CA VAL A 170 -1.19 21.42 -8.08
C VAL A 170 -2.65 21.78 -8.43
N GLU A 171 -3.01 23.06 -8.53
CA GLU A 171 -4.38 23.50 -8.83
C GLU A 171 -4.72 23.51 -10.33
N HIS A 172 -3.73 23.70 -11.20
CA HIS A 172 -3.91 23.89 -12.65
C HIS A 172 -3.14 22.90 -13.51
N PHE A 173 -2.52 21.88 -12.91
CA PHE A 173 -1.71 20.91 -13.65
C PHE A 173 -2.58 20.03 -14.55
N VAL A 174 -2.23 20.01 -15.84
CA VAL A 174 -2.92 19.26 -16.89
C VAL A 174 -1.87 18.52 -17.72
N LEU A 175 -1.91 17.18 -17.71
CA LEU A 175 -0.98 16.33 -18.46
C LEU A 175 -0.97 16.56 -19.98
N PRO A 176 -2.12 16.76 -20.65
CA PRO A 176 -2.16 17.12 -22.07
C PRO A 176 -1.32 18.36 -22.43
N ASP A 177 -1.36 19.41 -21.60
CA ASP A 177 -0.65 20.66 -21.87
C ASP A 177 0.87 20.46 -21.77
N VAL A 178 1.30 19.62 -20.83
CA VAL A 178 2.71 19.21 -20.71
C VAL A 178 3.15 18.44 -21.96
N GLU A 179 2.34 17.49 -22.46
CA GLU A 179 2.69 16.76 -23.68
C GLU A 179 2.76 17.68 -24.89
N ALA A 180 1.78 18.57 -25.05
CA ALA A 180 1.73 19.52 -26.16
C ALA A 180 2.98 20.41 -26.19
N ALA A 181 3.39 20.95 -25.04
CA ALA A 181 4.60 21.76 -24.93
C ALA A 181 5.87 20.95 -25.24
N LEU A 182 5.97 19.69 -24.77
CA LEU A 182 7.09 18.82 -25.12
C LEU A 182 7.17 18.51 -26.62
N ARG A 183 6.03 18.45 -27.31
CA ARG A 183 5.95 18.24 -28.76
C ARG A 183 6.34 19.49 -29.54
N GLU A 184 5.93 20.68 -29.07
CA GLU A 184 6.32 21.97 -29.66
C GLU A 184 7.85 22.15 -29.65
N ASP A 185 8.50 21.77 -28.56
CA ASP A 185 9.96 21.80 -28.41
C ASP A 185 10.70 20.64 -29.12
N GLY A 186 9.97 19.71 -29.75
CA GLY A 186 10.55 18.59 -30.49
C GLY A 186 11.33 17.59 -29.62
N LEU A 187 10.97 17.44 -28.34
CA LEU A 187 11.73 16.64 -27.38
C LEU A 187 11.56 15.12 -27.61
N PRO A 188 12.58 14.30 -27.30
CA PRO A 188 12.55 12.86 -27.55
C PRO A 188 11.74 12.04 -26.52
N VAL A 189 11.13 12.69 -25.53
CA VAL A 189 10.34 12.04 -24.45
C VAL A 189 8.84 12.15 -24.71
N PHE A 190 8.18 11.01 -24.86
CA PHE A 190 6.75 10.88 -25.15
C PHE A 190 6.00 10.43 -23.89
N LEU A 191 4.97 11.19 -23.53
CA LEU A 191 3.98 10.79 -22.52
C LEU A 191 2.90 9.98 -23.23
N VAL A 192 2.73 8.70 -22.88
CA VAL A 192 1.80 7.80 -23.56
C VAL A 192 0.77 7.28 -22.57
N ALA A 193 -0.50 7.47 -22.89
CA ALA A 193 -1.62 6.94 -22.13
C ALA A 193 -2.00 5.53 -22.62
N LEU A 194 -1.54 4.51 -21.89
CA LEU A 194 -1.78 3.11 -22.23
C LEU A 194 -3.08 2.60 -21.63
N ARG A 195 -3.89 1.92 -22.44
CA ARG A 195 -5.04 1.16 -21.94
C ARG A 195 -4.56 -0.18 -21.40
N GLN A 196 -4.66 -0.37 -20.10
CA GLN A 196 -4.25 -1.60 -19.44
C GLN A 196 -5.33 -2.08 -18.47
N GLU A 197 -5.58 -3.39 -18.45
CA GLU A 197 -6.40 -4.01 -17.42
C GLU A 197 -5.62 -4.08 -16.11
N ILE A 198 -6.17 -3.47 -15.07
CA ILE A 198 -5.60 -3.45 -13.73
C ILE A 198 -6.32 -4.47 -12.84
N ALA A 199 -5.60 -4.99 -11.84
CA ALA A 199 -6.20 -5.83 -10.82
C ALA A 199 -7.20 -5.02 -9.97
N VAL A 200 -8.21 -5.72 -9.43
CA VAL A 200 -9.32 -5.10 -8.68
C VAL A 200 -8.86 -4.34 -7.43
N ASN A 201 -7.73 -4.75 -6.84
CA ASN A 201 -7.12 -4.08 -5.68
C ASN A 201 -6.27 -2.86 -6.05
N MET A 202 -6.11 -2.55 -7.33
CA MET A 202 -5.35 -1.40 -7.81
C MET A 202 -6.32 -0.34 -8.35
N THR A 203 -5.88 0.91 -8.33
CA THR A 203 -6.56 2.02 -9.00
C THR A 203 -5.52 2.85 -9.72
N ILE A 204 -5.94 3.56 -10.77
CA ILE A 204 -5.08 4.54 -11.41
C ILE A 204 -5.36 5.89 -10.76
N VAL A 205 -4.29 6.57 -10.38
CA VAL A 205 -4.31 7.85 -9.68
C VAL A 205 -3.44 8.82 -10.46
N ASP A 206 -3.92 10.03 -10.66
CA ASP A 206 -3.18 11.09 -11.35
C ASP A 206 -1.94 11.53 -10.56
N VAL A 207 -1.04 12.29 -11.19
CA VAL A 207 0.16 12.88 -10.57
C VAL A 207 -0.20 13.76 -9.36
N ILE A 208 -1.40 14.35 -9.37
CA ILE A 208 -1.95 15.19 -8.28
C ILE A 208 -2.87 14.41 -7.32
N GLY A 209 -3.01 13.09 -7.46
CA GLY A 209 -3.68 12.27 -6.45
C GLY A 209 -5.17 12.07 -6.70
N ASN A 210 -5.71 12.55 -7.83
CA ASN A 210 -7.10 12.32 -8.21
C ASN A 210 -7.30 10.84 -8.61
N PRO A 211 -8.20 10.08 -7.95
CA PRO A 211 -8.41 8.67 -8.23
C PRO A 211 -9.28 8.44 -9.49
N GLU A 212 -9.55 7.17 -9.80
CA GLU A 212 -10.48 6.73 -10.86
C GLU A 212 -10.08 7.17 -12.28
N ARG A 213 -8.78 7.23 -12.56
CA ARG A 213 -8.27 7.42 -13.93
C ARG A 213 -8.40 6.13 -14.74
N GLU A 214 -8.50 6.26 -16.06
CA GLU A 214 -8.74 5.12 -16.97
C GLU A 214 -7.47 4.59 -17.64
N PHE A 215 -6.47 5.46 -17.83
CA PHE A 215 -5.27 5.13 -18.60
C PHE A 215 -4.00 5.16 -17.74
N VAL A 216 -3.08 4.24 -18.01
CA VAL A 216 -1.79 4.18 -17.33
C VAL A 216 -0.81 5.09 -18.07
N LEU A 217 -0.34 6.13 -17.37
CA LEU A 217 0.68 7.04 -17.86
C LEU A 217 2.02 6.30 -17.94
N THR A 218 2.57 6.25 -19.15
CA THR A 218 3.87 5.63 -19.42
C THR A 218 4.75 6.62 -20.16
N ILE A 219 5.94 6.87 -19.62
CA ILE A 219 6.93 7.78 -20.21
C ILE A 219 7.88 6.95 -21.07
N GLN A 220 8.04 7.31 -22.34
CA GLN A 220 8.82 6.55 -23.33
C GLN A 220 9.72 7.45 -24.17
N LEU A 221 10.77 6.89 -24.76
CA LEU A 221 11.69 7.58 -25.68
C LEU A 221 11.33 7.37 -27.16
N SER A 222 10.13 6.87 -27.45
CA SER A 222 9.69 6.60 -28.81
C SER A 222 8.17 6.71 -28.93
N GLU A 223 7.73 7.24 -30.07
CA GLU A 223 6.32 7.36 -30.45
C GLU A 223 5.65 6.00 -30.71
N LYS A 224 6.44 5.00 -31.10
CA LYS A 224 5.95 3.64 -31.40
C LYS A 224 6.30 2.66 -30.29
N PRO A 225 5.44 1.63 -30.08
CA PRO A 225 5.72 0.59 -29.11
C PRO A 225 6.97 -0.19 -29.54
N ARG A 226 7.99 -0.24 -28.68
CA ARG A 226 9.22 -1.01 -28.95
C ARG A 226 9.01 -2.53 -28.85
N ARG A 227 7.94 -2.97 -28.19
CA ARG A 227 7.63 -4.39 -27.93
C ARG A 227 6.19 -4.70 -28.28
N ALA A 228 5.95 -5.87 -28.88
CA ALA A 228 4.60 -6.31 -29.27
C ALA A 228 3.61 -6.32 -28.09
N LYS A 229 4.06 -6.73 -26.90
CA LYS A 229 3.25 -6.70 -25.67
C LYS A 229 2.82 -5.29 -25.26
N MET A 230 3.59 -4.26 -25.60
CA MET A 230 3.25 -2.86 -25.34
C MET A 230 2.35 -2.25 -26.42
N ALA A 231 2.20 -2.91 -27.58
CA ALA A 231 1.28 -2.46 -28.62
C ALA A 231 -0.19 -2.70 -28.22
N GLN A 232 -0.45 -3.69 -27.35
CA GLN A 232 -1.77 -4.02 -26.81
C GLN A 232 -2.20 -2.95 -25.80
N GLY A 233 -2.69 -1.81 -26.29
CA GLY A 233 -3.13 -0.66 -25.48
C GLY A 233 -2.55 0.68 -25.92
N TRP A 234 -1.63 0.68 -26.89
CA TRP A 234 -1.05 1.91 -27.45
C TRP A 234 -2.13 2.77 -28.14
N PRO A 235 -2.09 4.11 -28.01
CA PRO A 235 -2.97 5.00 -28.76
C PRO A 235 -2.73 4.87 -30.27
N LYS A 236 -3.75 5.07 -31.10
CA LYS A 236 -3.60 4.97 -32.55
C LYS A 236 -2.87 6.18 -33.12
N ASP A 237 -3.20 7.36 -32.61
CA ASP A 237 -2.70 8.66 -33.08
C ASP A 237 -2.34 9.59 -31.92
N ALA A 238 -1.52 10.61 -32.17
CA ALA A 238 -1.12 11.61 -31.17
C ALA A 238 -2.32 12.39 -30.59
N ALA A 239 -3.34 12.69 -31.41
CA ALA A 239 -4.56 13.35 -30.96
C ALA A 239 -5.38 12.48 -29.98
N GLU A 240 -5.44 11.17 -30.23
CA GLU A 240 -6.08 10.23 -29.31
C GLU A 240 -5.27 10.12 -28.00
N ASN A 241 -3.95 10.13 -28.09
CA ASN A 241 -3.08 10.12 -26.92
C ASN A 241 -3.32 11.33 -26.01
N LEU A 242 -3.40 12.54 -26.57
CA LEU A 242 -3.71 13.77 -25.82
C LEU A 242 -5.04 13.69 -25.08
N GLN A 243 -6.09 13.17 -25.71
CA GLN A 243 -7.39 12.98 -25.05
C GLN A 243 -7.32 11.97 -23.90
N ARG A 244 -6.58 10.86 -24.12
CA ARG A 244 -6.38 9.84 -23.08
C ARG A 244 -5.52 10.34 -21.93
N LEU A 245 -4.55 11.22 -22.19
CA LEU A 245 -3.69 11.82 -21.17
C LEU A 245 -4.47 12.65 -20.15
N ALA A 246 -5.60 13.24 -20.52
CA ALA A 246 -6.48 13.94 -19.58
C ALA A 246 -7.03 13.04 -18.45
N SER A 247 -7.08 11.73 -18.69
CA SER A 247 -7.51 10.71 -17.73
C SER A 247 -6.41 9.67 -17.49
N ALA A 248 -5.15 10.07 -17.60
CA ALA A 248 -4.01 9.19 -17.34
C ALA A 248 -3.45 9.38 -15.92
N GLY A 249 -2.81 8.32 -15.40
CA GLY A 249 -2.15 8.37 -14.10
C GLY A 249 -1.27 7.15 -13.83
N PHE A 250 -0.78 7.01 -12.61
CA PHE A 250 0.01 5.87 -12.16
C PHE A 250 -0.86 4.85 -11.44
N ILE A 251 -0.50 3.58 -11.59
CA ILE A 251 -1.14 2.49 -10.84
C ILE A 251 -0.71 2.57 -9.38
N GLN A 252 -1.68 2.64 -8.48
CA GLN A 252 -1.46 2.62 -7.03
C GLN A 252 -2.38 1.59 -6.37
N ASP A 253 -1.96 1.11 -5.20
CA ASP A 253 -2.81 0.24 -4.39
C ASP A 253 -4.07 1.00 -3.93
N ARG A 254 -5.23 0.33 -3.97
CA ARG A 254 -6.51 0.92 -3.58
C ARG A 254 -6.58 1.19 -2.06
N GLY A 255 -5.66 0.66 -1.27
CA GLY A 255 -5.61 0.74 0.20
C GLY A 255 -6.62 -0.19 0.86
N VAL A 256 -7.15 -1.15 0.11
CA VAL A 256 -8.22 -2.05 0.53
C VAL A 256 -7.76 -3.50 0.37
N PRO A 257 -7.79 -4.30 1.45
CA PRO A 257 -7.36 -5.69 1.37
C PRO A 257 -8.27 -6.49 0.43
N LEU A 258 -7.64 -7.28 -0.42
CA LEU A 258 -8.28 -8.28 -1.26
C LEU A 258 -8.32 -9.61 -0.53
N CYS A 259 -9.49 -10.23 -0.43
CA CYS A 259 -9.59 -11.56 0.15
C CYS A 259 -9.08 -12.61 -0.85
N SER A 260 -8.05 -13.37 -0.48
CA SER A 260 -7.51 -14.46 -1.33
C SER A 260 -8.49 -15.61 -1.56
N ASN A 261 -9.55 -15.72 -0.76
CA ASN A 261 -10.52 -16.81 -0.86
C ASN A 261 -11.72 -16.48 -1.75
N CYS A 262 -12.22 -15.23 -1.75
CA CYS A 262 -13.39 -14.84 -2.56
C CYS A 262 -13.10 -13.77 -3.62
N GLY A 263 -11.90 -13.17 -3.64
CA GLY A 263 -11.55 -12.11 -4.60
C GLY A 263 -12.29 -10.80 -4.38
N GLU A 264 -13.05 -10.65 -3.29
CA GLU A 264 -13.76 -9.42 -2.95
C GLU A 264 -12.88 -8.48 -2.13
N LEU A 265 -13.12 -7.17 -2.29
CA LEU A 265 -12.44 -6.12 -1.55
C LEU A 265 -13.09 -5.87 -0.19
N GLY A 266 -12.27 -5.48 0.78
CA GLY A 266 -12.73 -4.94 2.07
C GLY A 266 -12.56 -5.88 3.26
N HIS A 267 -12.04 -7.08 3.05
CA HIS A 267 -11.75 -8.03 4.13
C HIS A 267 -10.58 -8.95 3.79
N VAL A 268 -9.86 -9.41 4.81
CA VAL A 268 -8.69 -10.29 4.65
C VAL A 268 -9.11 -11.76 4.61
N ARG A 269 -10.14 -12.16 5.38
CA ARG A 269 -10.72 -13.52 5.39
C ARG A 269 -12.22 -13.45 5.64
N LYS A 270 -13.01 -14.18 4.85
CA LYS A 270 -14.45 -14.35 5.10
C LYS A 270 -14.62 -15.24 6.33
N VAL A 271 -15.13 -14.69 7.42
CA VAL A 271 -15.57 -15.53 8.56
C VAL A 271 -16.80 -16.29 8.05
N ARG A 272 -16.73 -17.62 7.98
CA ARG A 272 -17.92 -18.46 7.76
C ARG A 272 -18.88 -18.15 8.91
N HIS A 273 -19.82 -17.25 8.70
CA HIS A 273 -21.03 -17.26 9.51
C HIS A 273 -21.75 -18.56 9.14
N LEU A 274 -21.67 -19.54 10.04
CA LEU A 274 -22.61 -20.64 10.07
C LEU A 274 -23.99 -20.00 10.22
N ILE A 275 -24.66 -19.80 9.09
CA ILE A 275 -26.09 -19.54 9.06
C ILE A 275 -26.70 -20.79 9.71
N LEU A 276 -27.16 -20.65 10.95
CA LEU A 276 -28.08 -21.60 11.56
C LEU A 276 -29.27 -21.67 10.60
N ARG A 277 -29.31 -22.72 9.78
CA ARG A 277 -30.51 -23.09 9.05
C ARG A 277 -31.52 -23.50 10.12
N ALA A 278 -32.56 -22.68 10.27
CA ALA A 278 -33.76 -23.00 11.02
C ALA A 278 -34.45 -24.24 10.43
#